data_AF-A0AAV5L347-F1
#
_entry.id   AF-A0AAV5L347-F1
#
_cell.length_a   1.000
_cell.length_b   1.000
_cell.length_c   1.000
_cell.angle_alpha   90.00
_cell.angle_beta   90.00
_cell.angle_gamma   90.00
#
_symmetry.space_group_name_H-M   'P 1'
#
loop_
_entity.id
_entity.type
_entity.pdbx_description
1 polymer ?
#
loop_
_entity_poly.entity_id
_entity_poly.type
_entity_poly.pdbx_seq_one_letter_code
_entity_poly.pdbx_strand_id
1 'polypeptide(L)' 'MWLIFGVDLGSLYLVLESTKGRYVELPPFQDAMPEKQPDAPPSVVS' A
#
# COMPACT_ATOMS: atom_id res chain seq x y z
N MET A 1 -15.28 -18.06 22.17
CA MET A 1 -15.32 -18.63 20.82
C MET A 1 -15.41 -17.47 19.84
N TRP A 2 -14.28 -17.03 19.27
CA TRP A 2 -14.26 -15.94 18.30
C TRP A 2 -14.42 -16.53 16.90
N LEU A 3 -15.54 -16.22 16.24
CA LEU A 3 -15.72 -16.46 14.81
C LEU A 3 -14.80 -15.50 14.06
N ILE A 4 -13.55 -15.91 13.85
CA ILE A 4 -12.67 -15.23 12.90
C ILE A 4 -13.08 -15.75 11.53
N PHE A 5 -13.72 -14.90 10.73
CA PHE A 5 -13.97 -15.16 9.31
C PHE A 5 -12.65 -15.67 8.71
N GLY A 6 -12.65 -16.94 8.27
CA GLY A 6 -11.47 -17.64 7.76
C GLY A 6 -11.03 -17.08 6.42
N VAL A 7 -10.50 -15.86 6.41
CA VAL A 7 -9.76 -15.32 5.29
C VAL A 7 -8.33 -15.80 5.47
N ASP A 8 -7.92 -16.73 4.60
CA ASP A 8 -6.54 -17.17 4.52
C ASP A 8 -5.64 -15.96 4.24
N LEU A 9 -4.77 -15.64 5.21
CA LEU A 9 -3.89 -14.46 5.12
C LEU A 9 -2.99 -14.51 3.88
N GLY A 10 -2.58 -15.70 3.45
CA GLY A 10 -1.76 -15.90 2.26
C GLY A 10 -2.50 -15.55 0.97
N SER A 11 -3.73 -16.03 0.83
CA SER A 11 -4.61 -15.72 -0.31
C SER A 11 -4.97 -14.23 -0.35
N LEU A 12 -5.21 -13.62 0.81
CA LEU A 12 -5.45 -12.18 0.91
C LEU A 12 -4.20 -11.37 0.49
N TYR A 13 -3.01 -11.81 0.91
CA TYR A 13 -1.75 -11.18 0.54
C TYR A 13 -1.53 -11.17 -0.98
N LEU A 14 -1.77 -12.31 -1.66
CA LEU A 14 -1.62 -12.40 -3.12
C LEU A 14 -2.57 -11.46 -3.87
N VAL A 15 -3.81 -11.33 -3.40
CA VAL A 15 -4.78 -10.39 -3.97
C VAL A 15 -4.34 -8.95 -3.74
N LEU A 16 -3.88 -8.61 -2.52
CA LEU A 16 -3.38 -7.28 -2.19
C LEU A 16 -2.12 -6.91 -2.98
N GLU A 17 -1.20 -7.85 -3.20
CA GLU A 17 0.01 -7.62 -4.00
C GLU A 17 -0.34 -7.34 -5.47
N SER A 18 -1.21 -8.16 -6.06
CA SER A 18 -1.65 -7.99 -7.45
C SER A 18 -2.38 -6.67 -7.69
N THR A 19 -3.19 -6.23 -6.71
CA THR A 19 -3.90 -4.95 -6.78
C THR A 19 -2.92 -3.79 -6.59
N LYS A 20 -2.03 -3.86 -5.60
CA LYS A 20 -0.99 -2.85 -5.36
C LYS A 20 -0.20 -2.56 -6.64
N GLY A 21 0.27 -3.58 -7.36
CA GLY A 21 1.04 -3.39 -8.60
C GLY A 21 0.27 -2.61 -9.69
N ARG A 22 -1.06 -2.75 -9.76
CA ARG A 22 -1.89 -2.06 -10.76
C ARG A 22 -2.26 -0.64 -10.36
N TYR A 23 -2.39 -0.38 -9.06
CA TYR A 23 -2.77 0.94 -8.54
C TYR A 23 -1.56 1.84 -8.29
N VAL A 24 -0.40 1.28 -7.92
CA VAL A 24 0.79 2.05 -7.58
C VAL A 24 1.24 2.94 -8.75
N GLU A 25 1.09 2.50 -9.99
CA GLU A 25 1.50 3.26 -11.19
C GLU A 25 0.52 4.37 -11.57
N LEU A 26 -0.67 4.40 -10.98
CA LEU A 26 -1.66 5.41 -11.31
C LEU A 26 -1.26 6.78 -10.71
N PRO A 27 -1.42 7.89 -11.45
CA PRO A 27 -1.03 9.22 -10.99
C PRO A 27 -1.57 9.61 -9.61
N PRO A 28 -2.84 9.35 -9.26
CA PRO A 28 -3.36 9.70 -7.94
C PRO A 28 -2.66 8.99 -6.78
N PHE A 29 -2.20 7.75 -6.99
CA PHE A 29 -1.46 7.00 -5.97
C PHE A 29 -0.02 7.49 -5.88
N GLN A 30 0.58 7.85 -7.01
CA GLN A 30 1.90 8.47 -7.05
C GLN A 30 1.93 9.80 -6.31
N ASP A 31 0.89 10.62 -6.41
CA ASP A 31 0.81 11.92 -5.73
C ASP A 31 0.53 11.77 -4.23
N ALA A 32 -0.22 10.73 -3.86
CA ALA A 32 -0.50 10.37 -2.47
C ALA A 32 0.65 9.62 -1.78
N MET A 33 1.79 9.43 -2.45
CA MET A 33 2.95 8.77 -1.85
C MET A 33 3.42 9.53 -0.60
N PRO A 34 3.75 8.84 0.51
CA PRO A 34 4.17 9.47 1.76
C PRO A 34 5.33 10.45 1.59
N GLU A 35 6.29 10.12 0.72
CA GLU A 35 7.46 10.95 0.42
C GLU A 35 7.14 12.26 -0.33
N LYS A 36 5.95 12.36 -0.93
CA LYS A 36 5.49 13.58 -1.64
C LYS A 36 4.57 14.44 -0.79
N GLN A 37 4.26 14.03 0.44
CA GLN A 37 3.40 14.80 1.32
C GLN A 37 4.13 16.06 1.83
N PRO A 38 3.42 17.16 2.13
CA PRO A 38 4.04 18.42 2.57
C PRO A 38 4.85 18.29 3.86
N ASP A 39 4.47 17.33 4.71
CA ASP A 39 5.08 16.99 5.98
C ASP A 39 6.10 15.84 5.87
N ALA A 40 6.34 15.34 4.66
CA ALA A 40 7.39 14.35 4.43
C ALA A 40 8.71 14.93 4.98
N PRO A 41 9.43 14.18 5.83
CA PRO A 41 10.74 14.62 6.28
C PRO A 41 11.57 14.91 5.03
N PRO A 42 12.32 16.03 4.98
CA PRO A 42 13.19 16.30 3.84
C PRO A 42 14.06 15.07 3.65
N SER A 43 13.92 14.42 2.49
CA SER A 43 14.74 13.25 2.20
C SER A 43 16.19 13.67 2.42
N VAL A 44 16.95 12.83 3.12
CA VAL A 44 18.38 13.02 3.33
C VAL A 44 19.00 13.07 1.93
N VAL A 45 19.19 14.28 1.41
CA VAL A 45 19.93 14.51 0.17
C VAL A 45 21.38 14.17 0.49
N SER A 46 21.77 12.94 0.13
CA SER A 46 23.17 12.54 -0.05
C SER A 46 23.40 12.25 -1.52
#